data_AF-A0AA37IZ09-F1
#
_entry.id   AF-A0AA37IZ09-F1
#
_cell.length_a   1.000
_cell.length_b   1.000
_cell.length_c   1.000
_cell.angle_alpha   90.00
_cell.angle_beta   90.00
_cell.angle_gamma   90.00
#
_symmetry.space_group_name_H-M   'P 1'
#
loop_
_entity.id
_entity.type
_entity.pdbx_description
1 polymer ?
#
loop_
_entity_poly.entity_id
_entity_poly.type
_entity_poly.pdbx_seq_one_letter_code
_entity_poly.pdbx_strand_id
1 'polypeptide(L)' 'MTPVKAIRAKCLDCCCGSAKEVRLCPVYGCPLYPFHMGHNPNIRRMYTDEQREAIAERLAGRRRSADAAE' A
#
# COMPACT_ATOMS: atom_id res chain seq x y z
N MET A 1 -3.17 12.50 0.71
CA MET A 1 -3.82 11.17 0.53
C MET A 1 -3.69 10.76 -0.93
N THR A 2 -3.37 9.51 -1.27
CA THR A 2 -3.26 9.05 -2.68
C THR A 2 -4.55 8.34 -3.11
N PRO A 3 -4.87 8.25 -4.42
CA PRO A 3 -6.11 7.60 -4.89
C PRO A 3 -6.26 6.16 -4.39
N VAL A 4 -5.17 5.40 -4.41
CA VAL A 4 -5.15 4.00 -3.95
C VAL A 4 -5.40 3.89 -2.44
N LYS A 5 -4.93 4.86 -1.65
CA LYS A 5 -5.25 4.94 -0.20
C LYS A 5 -6.72 5.25 0.02
N ALA A 6 -7.34 6.09 -0.81
CA ALA A 6 -8.77 6.39 -0.74
C ALA A 6 -9.62 5.17 -1.11
N ILE A 7 -9.26 4.45 -2.18
CA ILE A 7 -9.92 3.19 -2.55
C ILE A 7 -9.84 2.18 -1.40
N ARG A 8 -8.66 2.00 -0.80
CA ARG A 8 -8.51 1.09 0.34
C ARG A 8 -9.36 1.50 1.55
N ALA A 9 -9.45 2.80 1.85
CA ALA A 9 -10.34 3.30 2.90
C ALA A 9 -11.82 3.00 2.58
N LYS A 10 -12.23 3.12 1.31
CA LYS A 10 -13.59 2.75 0.87
C LYS A 10 -13.86 1.25 0.97
N CYS A 11 -12.87 0.41 0.64
CA CYS A 11 -13.01 -1.04 0.83
C CYS A 11 -13.16 -1.39 2.30
N LEU A 12 -12.42 -0.74 3.20
CA LEU A 12 -12.58 -0.93 4.65
C LEU A 12 -13.98 -0.52 5.10
N ASP A 13 -14.48 0.64 4.69
CA ASP A 13 -15.85 1.09 4.95
C ASP A 13 -16.90 0.07 4.46
N CYS A 14 -16.76 -0.42 3.22
CA CYS A 14 -17.65 -1.45 2.66
C CYS A 14 -17.61 -2.79 3.41
N CYS A 15 -16.46 -3.14 3.99
CA CYS A 15 -16.23 -4.37 4.74
C CYS A 15 -16.27 -4.17 6.26
N CYS A 16 -17.01 -3.15 6.74
CA CYS A 16 -17.23 -2.86 8.16
C CYS A 16 -15.93 -2.71 8.98
N GLY A 17 -14.90 -2.12 8.37
CA GLY A 17 -13.58 -1.92 8.96
C GLY A 17 -12.66 -3.15 8.95
N SER A 18 -13.13 -4.32 8.50
CA SER A 18 -12.34 -5.55 8.54
C SER A 18 -11.39 -5.68 7.36
N ALA A 19 -10.09 -5.53 7.62
CA ALA A 19 -9.05 -5.76 6.61
C ALA A 19 -9.01 -7.23 6.11
N LYS A 20 -9.46 -8.19 6.94
CA LYS A 20 -9.57 -9.60 6.55
C LYS A 20 -10.68 -9.79 5.51
N GLU A 21 -11.83 -9.17 5.73
CA GLU A 21 -12.95 -9.21 4.78
C GLU A 21 -12.62 -8.49 3.47
N VAL A 22 -11.85 -7.39 3.51
CA VAL A 22 -11.31 -6.78 2.30
C VAL A 22 -10.48 -7.80 1.52
N ARG A 23 -9.60 -8.55 2.20
CA ARG A 23 -8.74 -9.57 1.57
C ARG A 23 -9.51 -10.77 1.03
N LEU A 24 -10.61 -11.15 1.67
CA LEU A 24 -11.44 -12.29 1.31
C LEU A 24 -12.70 -11.88 0.53
N CYS A 25 -12.75 -10.64 0.04
CA CYS A 25 -13.93 -10.11 -0.63
C CYS A 25 -14.28 -10.98 -1.85
N PRO A 26 -15.50 -11.56 -1.93
CA PRO A 26 -15.88 -12.44 -3.02
C PRO A 26 -16.32 -11.69 -4.29
N VAL A 27 -16.39 -10.34 -4.25
CA VAL A 27 -16.93 -9.52 -5.34
C VAL A 27 -15.84 -9.18 -6.36
N TYR A 28 -15.35 -10.19 -7.08
CA TYR A 28 -14.28 -10.04 -8.09
C TYR A 28 -14.64 -9.07 -9.24
N GLY A 29 -15.93 -8.89 -9.52
CA GLY A 29 -16.43 -7.95 -10.54
C GLY A 29 -16.46 -6.48 -10.09
N CYS A 30 -16.09 -6.18 -8.84
CA CYS A 30 -16.05 -4.81 -8.35
C CYS A 30 -14.97 -4.01 -9.11
N PRO A 31 -15.26 -2.80 -9.64
CA PRO A 31 -14.27 -1.97 -10.33
C PRO A 31 -13.06 -1.59 -9.44
N LEU A 32 -13.23 -1.62 -8.12
CA LEU A 32 -12.18 -1.34 -7.14
C LEU A 32 -11.35 -2.58 -6.78
N TYR A 33 -11.79 -3.79 -7.18
CA TYR A 33 -11.15 -5.04 -6.83
C TYR A 33 -9.65 -5.07 -7.21
N PRO A 34 -9.17 -4.54 -8.34
CA PRO A 34 -7.72 -4.54 -8.62
C PRO A 34 -6.88 -3.72 -7.63
N PHE A 35 -7.50 -2.80 -6.89
CA PHE A 35 -6.83 -1.82 -6.04
C PHE A 35 -7.08 -2.02 -4.53
N HIS A 36 -7.96 -2.96 -4.15
CA HIS A 36 -8.45 -3.15 -2.77
C HIS A 36 -7.34 -3.41 -1.73
N MET A 37 -6.20 -3.93 -2.19
CA MET A 37 -5.00 -4.16 -1.38
C MET A 37 -4.17 -2.91 -1.09
N GLY A 38 -4.55 -1.75 -1.62
CA GLY A 38 -3.78 -0.52 -1.42
C GLY A 38 -2.56 -0.40 -2.36
N HIS A 39 -2.54 -1.17 -3.45
CA HIS A 39 -1.55 -1.07 -4.52
C HIS A 39 -2.23 -0.84 -5.88
N ASN A 40 -1.56 -0.14 -6.79
CA ASN A 40 -2.04 0.07 -8.16
C ASN A 40 -1.31 -0.88 -9.11
N PRO A 41 -1.99 -1.92 -9.64
CA PRO A 41 -1.35 -2.90 -10.53
C PRO A 41 -0.85 -2.30 -11.85
N ASN A 42 -1.36 -1.13 -12.26
CA ASN A 42 -0.93 -0.45 -13.48
C ASN A 42 0.39 0.32 -13.29
N ILE A 43 0.91 0.42 -12.07
CA ILE A 43 2.16 1.10 -11.77
C ILE A 43 3.23 0.06 -11.45
N ARG A 44 3.94 -0.39 -12.49
CA ARG A 44 5.15 -1.20 -12.33
C ARG A 44 6.38 -0.29 -12.36
N ARG A 45 6.98 -0.02 -11.21
CA ARG A 45 8.27 0.67 -11.16
C ARG A 45 9.39 -0.35 -11.25
N MET A 46 10.14 -0.31 -12.35
CA MET A 46 11.44 -0.96 -12.43
C MET A 46 12.48 0.00 -11.85
N TYR A 47 13.34 -0.53 -11.00
CA TYR A 47 14.47 0.20 -10.43
C TYR A 47 15.75 -0.51 -10.84
N THR A 48 16.84 0.23 -10.99
CA THR A 48 18.20 -0.35 -11.05
C THR A 48 18.61 -0.87 -9.67
N ASP A 49 19.68 -1.67 -9.60
CA ASP A 49 20.24 -2.12 -8.31
C ASP A 49 20.67 -0.93 -7.45
N GLU A 50 21.35 0.05 -8.04
CA GLU A 50 21.78 1.28 -7.34
C GLU A 50 20.57 2.04 -6.77
N GLN A 51 19.46 2.13 -7.52
CA GLN A 51 18.24 2.78 -7.05
C GLN A 51 17.59 2.01 -5.90
N ARG A 52 17.63 0.67 -5.91
CA ARG A 52 17.12 -0.17 -4.80
C ARG A 52 17.93 0.08 -3.53
N GLU A 53 19.25 0.11 -3.64
CA GLU A 53 20.17 0.37 -2.53
C GLU A 53 19.94 1.76 -1.92
N ALA A 54 19.87 2.80 -2.75
CA ALA A 54 19.61 4.17 -2.29
C ALA A 54 18.25 4.32 -1.58
N ILE A 55 17.21 3.63 -2.05
CA ILE A 55 15.89 3.60 -1.38
C ILE A 55 15.98 2.88 -0.03
N ALA A 56 16.66 1.73 0.02
CA ALA A 56 16.85 0.95 1.25
C ALA A 56 17.61 1.76 2.31
N GLU A 57 18.67 2.45 1.92
CA GLU A 57 19.46 3.30 2.80
C GLU A 57 18.62 4.45 3.38
N ARG A 58 17.85 5.16 2.54
CA ARG A 58 16.93 6.21 3.00
C ARG A 58 15.89 5.70 4.00
N LEU A 59 15.32 4.52 3.76
CA LEU A 59 14.35 3.89 4.66
C LEU A 59 14.97 3.50 6.00
N ALA A 60 16.19 2.95 5.97
CA ALA A 60 16.94 2.59 7.17
C ALA A 60 17.32 3.83 7.99
N GLY A 61 17.73 4.92 7.34
CA GLY A 61 17.98 6.22 7.97
C GLY A 61 16.74 6.75 8.69
N ARG A 62 15.58 6.73 8.02
CA ARG A 62 14.32 7.23 8.61
C ARG A 62 13.85 6.45 9.83
N ARG A 63 14.15 5.15 9.93
CA ARG A 63 13.91 4.33 11.13
C ARG A 63 14.83 4.74 12.27
N ARG A 64 16.15 4.82 12.03
CA ARG A 64 17.13 5.27 13.03
C ARG A 64 16.79 6.65 13.61
N SER A 65 16.33 7.57 12.77
CA SER A 65 15.88 8.90 13.21
C SER A 65 14.62 8.88 14.07
N ALA A 66 13.72 7.92 13.85
CA ALA A 66 12.51 7.76 14.65
C ALA A 66 12.83 7.10 16.00
N ASP A 67 13.68 6.07 16.01
CA ASP A 67 14.10 5.37 17.23
C ASP A 67 14.95 6.27 18.16
N ALA A 68 15.70 7.24 17.62
CA ALA A 68 16.48 8.19 18.40
C ALA A 68 15.67 9.37 18.95
N ALA A 69 14.41 9.52 18.55
CA ALA A 69 13.52 10.59 18.99
C ALA A 69 12.56 10.16 20.11
N GLU A 70 12.68 8.91 20.59
CA GLU A 70 11.91 8.32 21.70
C GLU A 70 12.77 8.14 22.96
#